data_AF-Q76B59-F1
#
_entry.id   AF-Q76B59-F1
#
_cell.length_a   1.000
_cell.length_b   1.000
_cell.length_c   1.000
_cell.angle_alpha   90.00
_cell.angle_beta   90.00
_cell.angle_gamma   90.00
#
_symmetry.space_group_name_H-M   'P 1'
#
loop_
_entity.id
_entity.type
_entity.pdbx_description
1 polymer ?
#
loop_
_entity_poly.entity_id
_entity_poly.type
_entity_poly.pdbx_seq_one_letter_code
_entity_poly.pdbx_strand_id
1 'polypeptide(L)'
;PQSLLEIRAVAVRTVAIKGVQSSRYLCMDEAGRLHGQLSYSIEDCSFEEEIRPDGYNVYKSKKYGISVSLSSAKQRQQFKGKDFLPL
;
A
#
# COMPACT_ATOMS: atom_id res chain seq x y z
N PRO A 1 -12.62 0.68 13.94
CA PRO A 1 -11.54 0.06 14.76
C PRO A 1 -10.47 -0.71 13.95
N GLN A 2 -10.80 -1.28 12.78
CA GLN A 2 -9.87 -2.09 11.98
C GLN A 2 -8.91 -1.30 11.06
N SER A 3 -8.97 0.03 11.07
CA SER A 3 -8.20 0.89 10.15
C SER A 3 -6.83 1.31 10.69
N LEU A 4 -6.46 0.90 11.91
CA LEU A 4 -5.15 1.22 12.46
C LEU A 4 -4.08 0.35 11.77
N LEU A 5 -3.22 1.01 11.00
CA LEU A 5 -2.11 0.42 10.30
C LEU A 5 -0.79 0.87 10.91
N GLU A 6 0.14 -0.08 11.04
CA GLU A 6 1.52 0.16 11.39
C GLU A 6 2.37 0.08 10.13
N ILE A 7 3.20 1.09 9.89
CA ILE A 7 4.14 1.16 8.78
C ILE A 7 5.56 0.97 9.34
N ARG A 8 6.25 -0.07 8.88
CA ARG A 8 7.62 -0.39 9.33
C ARG A 8 8.58 -0.36 8.15
N ALA A 9 9.69 0.36 8.29
CA ALA A 9 10.79 0.27 7.34
C ALA A 9 11.44 -1.12 7.43
N VAL A 10 11.55 -1.79 6.27
CA VAL A 10 12.22 -3.11 6.14
C VAL A 10 13.51 -3.03 5.34
N ALA A 11 13.66 -2.00 4.50
CA ALA A 11 14.89 -1.62 3.83
C ALA A 11 14.85 -0.13 3.47
N VAL A 12 15.92 0.40 2.88
CA VAL A 12 15.94 1.79 2.38
C VAL A 12 14.80 2.01 1.41
N ARG A 13 13.96 3.01 1.70
CA ARG A 13 12.74 3.35 0.94
C ARG A 13 11.74 2.21 0.79
N THR A 14 11.82 1.17 1.60
CA THR A 14 10.92 0.01 1.49
C THR A 14 10.24 -0.22 2.84
N VAL A 15 8.93 -0.31 2.83
CA VAL A 15 8.10 -0.50 4.02
C VAL A 15 7.26 -1.77 3.94
N ALA A 16 6.95 -2.34 5.09
CA ALA A 16 5.86 -3.28 5.28
C ALA A 16 4.73 -2.57 6.03
N ILE A 17 3.48 -2.81 5.61
CA ILE A 17 2.29 -2.24 6.23
C ILE A 17 1.52 -3.37 6.90
N LYS A 18 1.17 -3.21 8.18
CA LYS A 18 0.50 -4.24 8.99
C LYS A 18 -0.72 -3.69 9.70
N GLY A 19 -1.85 -4.38 9.62
CA GLY A 19 -3.01 -4.07 10.44
C GLY A 19 -2.78 -4.47 11.89
N VAL A 20 -2.84 -3.52 12.81
CA VAL A 20 -2.54 -3.77 14.24
C VAL A 20 -3.54 -4.77 14.83
N GLN A 21 -4.84 -4.56 14.59
CA GLN A 21 -5.89 -5.41 15.14
C GLN A 21 -5.93 -6.79 14.48
N SER A 22 -5.75 -6.86 13.15
CA SER A 22 -5.84 -8.12 12.41
C SER A 22 -4.54 -8.93 12.45
N SER A 23 -3.43 -8.32 12.86
CA SER A 23 -2.08 -8.87 12.75
C SER A 23 -1.70 -9.34 11.34
N ARG A 24 -2.37 -8.82 10.31
CA ARG A 24 -2.14 -9.18 8.90
C ARG A 24 -1.31 -8.11 8.20
N TYR A 25 -0.36 -8.56 7.38
CA TYR A 25 0.38 -7.72 6.44
C TYR A 25 -0.50 -7.38 5.26
N LEU A 26 -0.45 -6.11 4.83
CA LEU A 26 -1.03 -5.69 3.57
C LEU A 26 -0.12 -6.19 2.44
N CYS A 27 -0.69 -6.96 1.53
CA CYS A 27 0.00 -7.52 0.39
C CYS A 27 -0.78 -7.24 -0.90
N MET A 28 -0.08 -7.29 -2.03
CA MET A 28 -0.61 -7.03 -3.36
C MET A 28 -0.41 -8.24 -4.25
N ASP A 29 -1.43 -8.60 -5.02
CA ASP A 29 -1.29 -9.61 -6.08
C ASP A 29 -0.96 -8.99 -7.44
N GLU A 30 -0.74 -9.82 -8.45
CA GLU A 30 -0.43 -9.40 -9.81
C GLU A 30 -1.49 -8.51 -10.47
N ALA A 31 -2.75 -8.60 -10.02
CA ALA A 31 -3.83 -7.76 -10.50
C ALA A 31 -3.89 -6.40 -9.77
N GLY A 32 -2.97 -6.14 -8.83
CA GLY A 32 -2.96 -4.93 -8.01
C GLY A 32 -4.03 -4.93 -6.92
N ARG A 33 -4.59 -6.11 -6.56
CA ARG A 33 -5.58 -6.22 -5.48
C ARG A 33 -4.88 -6.33 -4.14
N LEU A 34 -5.25 -5.42 -3.25
CA LEU A 34 -4.76 -5.40 -1.88
C LEU A 34 -5.53 -6.38 -1.01
N HIS A 35 -4.81 -7.16 -0.22
CA HIS A 35 -5.39 -8.14 0.69
C HIS A 35 -4.50 -8.34 1.93
N GLY A 36 -5.06 -8.92 2.99
CA GLY A 36 -4.34 -9.14 4.25
C GLY A 36 -3.84 -10.57 4.41
N GLN A 37 -2.53 -10.78 4.52
CA GLN A 37 -1.93 -12.09 4.80
C GLN A 37 -1.34 -12.20 6.21
N LEU A 38 -1.37 -13.40 6.79
CA LEU A 38 -0.74 -13.65 8.10
C LEU A 38 0.78 -13.77 8.01
N SER A 39 1.27 -14.43 6.95
CA SER A 39 2.69 -14.60 6.68
C SER A 39 3.22 -13.42 5.87
N TYR A 40 4.43 -12.98 6.20
CA TYR A 40 5.10 -11.91 5.47
C TYR A 40 5.83 -12.48 4.24
N SER A 41 5.53 -11.92 3.06
CA SER A 41 6.25 -12.14 1.81
C SER A 41 6.94 -10.84 1.41
N ILE A 42 8.26 -10.87 1.22
CA ILE A 42 9.00 -9.66 0.82
C ILE A 42 8.55 -9.15 -0.56
N GLU A 43 8.17 -10.06 -1.45
CA GLU A 43 7.78 -9.74 -2.83
C GLU A 43 6.41 -9.08 -2.92
N ASP A 44 5.46 -9.54 -2.10
CA ASP A 44 4.05 -9.16 -2.25
C ASP A 44 3.59 -8.19 -1.15
N CYS A 45 4.28 -8.16 0.00
CA CYS A 45 3.89 -7.38 1.20
C CYS A 45 4.87 -6.23 1.52
N SER A 46 5.78 -5.91 0.60
CA SER A 46 6.69 -4.77 0.71
C SER A 46 6.41 -3.75 -0.38
N PHE A 47 6.49 -2.47 0.00
CA PHE A 47 6.21 -1.35 -0.90
C PHE A 47 7.33 -0.33 -0.85
N GLU A 48 7.68 0.21 -2.00
CA GLU A 48 8.56 1.36 -2.10
C GLU A 48 7.81 2.61 -1.65
N GLU A 49 8.40 3.36 -0.71
CA GLU A 49 7.89 4.62 -0.17
C GLU A 49 8.54 5.81 -0.90
N GLU A 50 7.70 6.67 -1.46
CA GLU A 50 8.09 7.93 -2.10
C GLU A 50 7.33 9.09 -1.46
N ILE A 51 8.05 10.11 -0.99
CA ILE A 51 7.47 11.38 -0.56
C ILE A 51 7.25 12.23 -1.80
N ARG A 52 5.99 12.59 -2.06
CA ARG A 52 5.59 13.45 -3.17
C ARG A 52 5.87 14.93 -2.85
N PRO A 53 5.94 15.81 -3.87
CA PRO A 53 6.17 17.25 -3.66
C PRO A 53 5.11 17.95 -2.79
N ASP A 54 3.92 17.37 -2.69
CA ASP A 54 2.83 17.84 -1.83
C ASP A 54 2.97 17.40 -0.36
N GLY A 55 4.01 16.62 -0.04
CA GLY A 55 4.33 16.14 1.30
C GLY A 55 3.68 14.81 1.68
N TYR A 56 2.91 14.18 0.78
CA TYR A 56 2.27 12.89 1.05
C TYR A 56 3.12 11.71 0.59
N ASN A 57 2.99 10.57 1.29
CA ASN A 57 3.69 9.35 0.92
C ASN A 57 2.85 8.52 -0.06
N VAL A 58 3.51 8.04 -1.12
CA VAL A 58 2.97 7.05 -2.04
C VAL A 58 3.73 5.74 -1.83
N TYR A 59 2.97 4.65 -1.73
CA TYR A 59 3.51 3.31 -1.58
C TYR A 59 3.29 2.52 -2.87
N LYS A 60 4.33 1.88 -3.40
CA LYS A 60 4.28 1.19 -4.70
C LYS A 60 4.86 -0.21 -4.61
N SER A 61 4.18 -1.20 -5.20
CA SER A 61 4.77 -2.53 -5.34
C SER A 61 5.96 -2.46 -6.29
N LYS A 62 7.14 -2.90 -5.84
CA LYS A 62 8.33 -2.99 -6.68
C LYS A 62 8.16 -4.03 -7.78
N LYS A 63 7.52 -5.16 -7.46
CA LYS A 63 7.30 -6.28 -8.37
C LYS A 63 6.32 -5.96 -9.49
N TYR A 64 5.22 -5.28 -9.16
CA TYR A 64 4.13 -5.02 -10.12
C TYR A 64 4.13 -3.60 -10.67
N GLY A 65 4.85 -2.66 -10.04
CA GLY A 65 4.85 -1.26 -10.42
C GLY A 65 3.50 -0.54 -10.17
N ILE A 66 2.61 -1.12 -9.37
CA ILE A 66 1.27 -0.59 -9.06
C ILE A 66 1.28 0.09 -7.69
N SER A 67 0.68 1.28 -7.59
CA SER A 67 0.55 2.00 -6.32
C SER A 67 -0.55 1.40 -5.44
N VAL A 68 -0.28 1.36 -4.13
CA VAL A 68 -1.26 1.02 -3.10
C VAL A 68 -2.38 2.05 -3.13
N SER A 69 -3.61 1.58 -3.22
CA SER A 69 -4.79 2.43 -3.23
C SER A 69 -5.99 1.70 -2.65
N LEU A 70 -6.56 2.25 -1.57
CA LEU A 70 -7.79 1.75 -0.94
C LEU A 70 -9.05 2.24 -1.64
N SER A 71 -8.92 3.01 -2.73
CA SER A 71 -10.08 3.47 -3.47
C SER A 71 -10.76 2.31 -4.20
N SER A 72 -12.10 2.27 -4.11
CA SER A 72 -12.93 1.34 -4.86
C SER A 72 -12.78 1.57 -6.37
N ALA A 73 -13.14 0.57 -7.19
CA ALA A 73 -13.12 0.71 -8.65
C ALA A 73 -13.92 1.94 -9.15
N LYS A 74 -15.04 2.26 -8.49
CA LYS A 74 -15.84 3.46 -8.80
C LYS A 74 -15.07 4.75 -8.49
N GLN A 75 -14.43 4.82 -7.32
CA GLN A 75 -13.60 5.97 -6.96
C GLN A 75 -12.40 6.11 -7.90
N ARG A 76 -11.75 5.01 -8.30
CA ARG A 76 -10.64 5.04 -9.28
C ARG A 76 -11.05 5.65 -10.61
N GLN A 77 -12.27 5.39 -11.09
CA GLN A 77 -12.79 6.02 -12.30
C GLN A 77 -13.02 7.53 -12.11
N GLN A 78 -13.51 7.95 -10.94
CA GLN A 78 -13.76 9.36 -10.62
C GLN A 78 -12.47 10.17 -10.41
N PHE A 79 -11.42 9.55 -9.87
CA PHE A 79 -10.12 10.18 -9.61
C PHE A 79 -9.10 9.92 -10.73
N LYS A 80 -9.51 9.37 -11.88
CA LYS A 80 -8.64 9.15 -13.03
C LYS A 80 -8.09 10.52 -13.52
N GLY A 81 -6.82 10.81 -13.21
CA GLY A 81 -6.18 12.09 -13.53
C GLY A 81 -6.16 13.12 -12.39
N LYS A 82 -6.58 12.77 -11.17
CA LYS A 82 -6.40 13.59 -9.96
C LYS A 82 -5.45 12.85 -9.02
N ASP A 83 -4.57 13.60 -8.35
CA ASP A 83 -3.52 13.03 -7.50
C ASP A 83 -4.08 12.07 -6.45
N PHE A 84 -3.31 11.01 -6.17
CA PHE A 84 -3.69 9.99 -5.20
C PHE A 84 -3.85 10.65 -3.83
N LEU A 85 -5.02 10.46 -3.22
CA LEU A 85 -5.22 10.84 -1.82
C LEU A 85 -4.45 9.87 -0.91
N PRO A 86 -3.79 10.37 0.14
CA PRO A 86 -3.02 9.56 1.07
C PRO A 86 -3.89 8.54 1.81
N LEU A 87 -3.24 7.48 2.29
CA LEU A 87 -3.80 6.47 3.21
C LEU A 87 -4.08 7.05 4.59
#